data_AF-H0S9E0-F1
#
_entry.id   AF-H0S9E0-F1
#
_cell.length_a   1.000
_cell.length_b   1.000
_cell.length_c   1.000
_cell.angle_alpha   90.00
_cell.angle_beta   90.00
_cell.angle_gamma   90.00
#
_symmetry.space_group_name_H-M   'P 1'
#
loop_
_entity.id
_entity.type
_entity.pdbx_description
1 polymer ?
#
loop_
_entity_poly.entity_id
_entity_poly.type
_entity_poly.pdbx_seq_one_letter_code
_entity_poly.pdbx_strand_id
1 'polypeptide(L)'
;MSKRRKRTSPTSSLRERLLEFAAQAHAAAKKLPAGTARRDLLKKASASATAAEIDRWLSLSDGNNAQRPARPSSSPVPRQAEGHDPFSAGQGPLRDQAS
;
A
#
# COMPACT_ATOMS: atom_id res chain seq x y z
N MET A 1 -19.08 15.46 15.04
CA MET A 1 -19.53 14.12 15.50
C MET A 1 -19.43 13.13 14.34
N SER A 2 -18.33 12.39 14.22
CA SER A 2 -18.10 11.49 13.07
C SER A 2 -18.85 10.17 13.27
N LYS A 3 -19.89 9.94 12.46
CA LYS A 3 -20.70 8.71 12.49
C LYS A 3 -19.80 7.50 12.20
N ARG A 4 -19.71 6.58 13.17
CA ARG A 4 -18.92 5.35 13.05
C ARG A 4 -19.53 4.47 11.94
N ARG A 5 -18.78 4.22 10.85
CA ARG A 5 -19.24 3.37 9.73
C ARG A 5 -19.38 1.93 10.22
N LYS A 6 -20.53 1.31 10.01
CA LYS A 6 -20.72 -0.13 10.26
C LYS A 6 -19.96 -0.91 9.19
N ARG A 7 -18.68 -1.22 9.44
CA ARG A 7 -17.94 -2.21 8.65
C ARG A 7 -18.46 -3.58 9.06
N THR A 8 -19.39 -4.13 8.29
CA THR A 8 -19.78 -5.53 8.44
C THR A 8 -18.71 -6.37 7.76
N SER A 9 -17.91 -7.08 8.54
CA SER A 9 -17.02 -8.09 7.98
C SER A 9 -17.87 -9.19 7.35
N PRO A 10 -17.52 -9.67 6.14
CA PRO A 10 -18.14 -10.85 5.57
C PRO A 10 -18.00 -12.05 6.52
N THR A 11 -18.98 -12.94 6.53
CA THR A 11 -18.99 -14.13 7.40
C THR A 11 -17.82 -15.07 7.11
N SER A 12 -17.32 -15.08 5.87
CA SER A 12 -16.18 -15.88 5.42
C SER A 12 -15.00 -15.02 4.97
N SER A 13 -13.80 -15.58 5.11
CA SER A 13 -12.57 -14.94 4.67
C SER A 13 -12.58 -14.70 3.15
N LEU A 14 -11.75 -13.77 2.68
CA LEU A 14 -11.59 -13.54 1.24
C LEU A 14 -11.07 -14.81 0.55
N ARG A 15 -10.06 -15.47 1.15
CA ARG A 15 -9.52 -16.75 0.68
C ARG A 15 -10.58 -17.82 0.47
N GLU A 16 -11.44 -18.07 1.46
CA GLU A 16 -12.48 -19.11 1.36
C GLU A 16 -13.43 -18.83 0.19
N ARG A 17 -13.85 -17.57 0.02
CA ARG A 17 -14.71 -17.18 -1.11
C ARG A 17 -14.04 -17.37 -2.47
N LEU A 18 -12.74 -17.12 -2.56
CA LEU A 18 -11.97 -17.32 -3.79
C LEU A 18 -11.82 -18.81 -4.13
N LEU A 19 -11.55 -19.65 -3.12
CA LEU A 19 -11.46 -21.11 -3.29
C LEU A 19 -12.81 -21.72 -3.69
N GLU A 20 -13.88 -21.31 -3.03
CA GLU A 20 -15.24 -21.75 -3.35
C GLU A 20 -15.61 -21.38 -4.80
N PHE A 21 -15.32 -20.14 -5.22
CA PHE A 21 -15.55 -19.72 -6.59
C PHE A 21 -14.73 -20.53 -7.60
N ALA A 22 -13.46 -20.82 -7.31
CA ALA A 22 -12.63 -21.66 -8.18
C ALA A 22 -13.20 -23.07 -8.33
N ALA A 23 -13.67 -23.68 -7.23
CA ALA A 23 -14.32 -24.99 -7.24
C ALA A 23 -15.61 -24.98 -8.08
N GLN A 24 -16.46 -23.97 -7.89
CA GLN A 24 -17.70 -23.81 -8.65
C GLN A 24 -17.43 -23.59 -10.14
N ALA A 25 -16.45 -22.77 -10.49
CA ALA A 25 -16.06 -22.53 -11.87
C ALA A 25 -15.51 -23.80 -12.55
N HIS A 26 -14.74 -24.63 -11.83
CA HIS A 26 -14.34 -25.95 -12.31
C HIS A 26 -15.54 -26.89 -12.51
N ALA A 27 -16.47 -26.95 -11.56
CA ALA A 27 -17.66 -27.76 -11.67
C ALA A 27 -18.53 -27.34 -12.86
N ALA A 28 -18.68 -26.04 -13.09
CA ALA A 28 -19.38 -25.50 -14.25
C ALA A 28 -18.64 -25.82 -15.56
N ALA A 29 -17.32 -25.68 -15.61
CA ALA A 29 -16.50 -26.00 -16.77
C ALA A 29 -16.57 -27.49 -17.16
N LYS A 30 -16.70 -28.40 -16.19
CA LYS A 30 -16.87 -29.84 -16.43
C LYS A 30 -18.19 -30.18 -17.13
N LYS A 31 -19.24 -29.38 -16.90
CA LYS A 31 -20.57 -29.57 -17.52
C LYS A 31 -20.63 -29.05 -18.95
N LEU A 32 -19.63 -28.28 -19.39
CA LEU A 32 -19.61 -27.68 -20.72
C LEU A 32 -18.76 -28.51 -21.70
N PRO A 33 -19.19 -28.58 -22.98
CA PRO A 33 -18.35 -29.13 -24.03
C PRO A 33 -17.08 -28.30 -24.21
N ALA A 34 -16.08 -28.89 -24.87
CA ALA A 34 -14.86 -28.18 -25.20
C ALA A 34 -15.20 -26.97 -26.09
N GLY A 35 -14.90 -25.76 -25.59
CA GLY A 35 -15.27 -24.51 -26.25
C GLY A 35 -14.80 -23.29 -25.47
N THR A 36 -15.09 -22.10 -26.01
CA THR A 36 -14.72 -20.79 -25.42
C THR A 36 -15.30 -20.62 -24.02
N ALA A 37 -16.59 -20.92 -23.83
CA ALA A 37 -17.27 -20.81 -22.54
C ALA A 37 -16.59 -21.65 -21.43
N ARG A 38 -16.15 -22.86 -21.77
CA ARG A 38 -15.39 -23.72 -20.84
C ARG A 38 -14.02 -23.13 -20.51
N ARG A 39 -13.30 -22.62 -21.52
CA ARG A 39 -11.98 -22.00 -21.33
C ARG A 39 -12.06 -20.76 -20.45
N ASP A 40 -13.10 -19.94 -20.63
CA ASP A 40 -13.30 -18.73 -19.83
C ASP A 40 -13.56 -19.06 -18.35
N LEU A 41 -14.34 -20.10 -18.07
CA LEU A 41 -14.55 -20.58 -16.71
C LEU A 41 -13.27 -21.13 -16.08
N LEU A 42 -12.47 -21.90 -16.84
CA LEU A 42 -11.17 -22.38 -16.35
C LEU A 42 -10.19 -21.23 -16.08
N LYS A 43 -10.18 -20.20 -16.93
CA LYS A 43 -9.37 -19.00 -16.72
C LYS A 43 -9.78 -18.27 -15.44
N LYS A 44 -11.09 -18.12 -15.21
CA LYS A 44 -11.63 -17.53 -13.97
C LYS A 44 -11.26 -18.36 -12.75
N ALA A 45 -11.40 -19.69 -12.83
CA ALA A 45 -11.04 -20.59 -11.74
C ALA A 45 -9.55 -20.48 -11.37
N SER A 46 -8.67 -20.47 -12.38
CA SER A 46 -7.24 -20.28 -12.19
C SER A 46 -6.91 -18.93 -11.56
N ALA A 47 -7.51 -17.84 -12.04
CA ALA A 47 -7.29 -16.51 -11.49
C ALA A 47 -7.70 -16.42 -10.02
N SER A 48 -8.84 -17.03 -9.65
CA SER A 48 -9.30 -17.06 -8.26
C SER A 48 -8.41 -17.91 -7.35
N ALA A 49 -7.90 -19.03 -7.84
CA ALA A 49 -6.92 -19.84 -7.09
C ALA A 49 -5.62 -19.05 -6.85
N THR A 50 -5.10 -18.35 -7.86
CA THR A 50 -3.93 -17.49 -7.70
C THR A 50 -4.18 -16.36 -6.71
N ALA A 51 -5.36 -15.71 -6.77
CA ALA A 51 -5.72 -14.66 -5.83
C ALA A 51 -5.80 -15.18 -4.38
N ALA A 52 -6.28 -16.40 -4.17
CA ALA A 52 -6.33 -17.03 -2.84
C ALA A 52 -4.93 -17.28 -2.26
N GLU A 53 -3.94 -17.59 -3.10
CA GLU A 53 -2.56 -17.77 -2.67
C GLU A 53 -1.88 -16.42 -2.37
N ILE A 54 -2.19 -15.37 -3.14
CA ILE A 54 -1.72 -14.01 -2.83
C ILE A 54 -2.28 -13.56 -1.47
N ASP A 55 -3.58 -13.76 -1.22
CA ASP A 55 -4.23 -13.45 0.07
C ASP A 55 -3.55 -14.20 1.23
N ARG A 56 -3.15 -15.45 1.01
CA ARG A 56 -2.36 -16.23 1.97
C ARG A 56 -0.99 -15.60 2.23
N TRP A 57 -0.24 -15.20 1.21
CA TRP A 57 1.07 -14.56 1.39
C TRP A 57 0.97 -13.22 2.12
N LEU A 58 -0.05 -12.42 1.80
CA LEU A 58 -0.32 -11.15 2.46
C LEU A 58 -0.69 -11.37 3.93
N SER A 59 -1.52 -12.37 4.23
CA SER A 59 -1.88 -12.73 5.61
C SER A 59 -0.68 -13.16 6.45
N LEU A 60 0.29 -13.87 5.84
CA LEU A 60 1.55 -14.22 6.51
C LEU A 60 2.44 -13.00 6.76
N SER A 61 2.40 -12.00 5.87
CA SER A 61 3.21 -10.78 5.98
C SER A 61 2.64 -9.78 6.99
N ASP A 62 1.31 -9.63 7.06
CA ASP A 62 0.65 -8.73 8.02
C ASP A 62 0.82 -9.21 9.48
N GLY A 63 0.95 -10.52 9.71
CA GLY A 63 1.33 -11.07 11.02
C GLY A 63 2.68 -10.55 11.54
N ASN A 64 3.57 -10.11 10.65
CA ASN A 64 4.88 -9.55 11.00
C ASN A 64 4.86 -8.00 11.17
N ASN A 65 3.84 -7.32 10.64
CA ASN A 65 3.68 -5.86 10.75
C ASN A 65 3.04 -5.41 12.08
N ALA A 66 2.41 -6.33 12.82
CA ALA A 66 1.90 -6.09 14.18
C ALA A 66 3.02 -5.76 15.19
N GLN A 67 4.29 -5.97 14.81
CA GLN A 67 5.48 -5.59 15.57
C GLN A 67 6.18 -4.35 15.02
N ARG A 68 5.51 -3.46 14.27
CA ARG A 68 6.01 -2.07 14.19
C ARG A 68 5.87 -1.47 15.59
N PRO A 69 6.97 -1.24 16.34
CA PRO A 69 6.85 -0.45 17.55
C PRO A 69 6.23 0.89 17.12
N ALA A 70 5.23 1.34 17.88
CA ALA A 70 4.66 2.67 17.71
C ALA A 70 5.83 3.64 17.56
N ARG A 71 5.93 4.30 16.40
CA ARG A 71 6.94 5.33 16.17
C ARG A 71 6.87 6.26 17.39
N PRO A 72 7.92 6.42 18.21
CA PRO A 72 7.88 7.38 19.29
C PRO A 72 7.66 8.74 18.65
N SER A 73 6.52 9.34 18.94
CA SER A 73 6.17 10.70 18.56
C SER A 73 7.01 11.67 19.38
N SER A 74 8.32 11.74 19.13
CA SER A 74 9.17 12.80 19.66
C SER A 74 10.54 12.78 18.99
N SER A 75 10.67 13.47 17.85
CA SER A 75 11.87 14.27 17.65
C SER A 75 11.42 15.72 17.74
N PRO A 76 11.67 16.41 18.87
CA PRO A 76 11.55 17.85 18.89
C PRO A 76 12.61 18.37 17.92
N VAL A 77 12.17 19.08 16.89
CA VAL A 77 13.06 19.88 16.05
C VAL A 77 13.82 20.81 16.99
N PRO A 78 15.16 20.76 17.08
CA PRO A 78 15.89 21.75 17.84
C PRO A 78 15.68 23.10 17.14
N ARG A 79 14.91 23.95 17.81
CA ARG A 79 14.77 25.37 17.49
C ARG A 79 16.13 26.01 17.75
N GLN A 80 16.99 26.04 16.75
CA GLN A 80 18.14 26.93 16.76
C GLN A 80 17.62 28.35 16.52
N ALA A 81 17.32 29.03 17.63
CA ALA A 81 17.52 30.47 17.70
C ALA A 81 19.02 30.73 17.88
N GLU A 82 19.44 31.97 17.61
CA GLU A 82 20.80 32.54 17.67
C GLU A 82 21.52 32.37 16.31
N GLY A 83 21.68 33.38 15.47
CA GLY A 83 21.96 34.79 15.76
C GLY A 83 23.34 35.12 15.20
N HIS A 84 23.46 35.35 13.89
CA HIS A 84 24.63 36.02 13.32
C HIS A 84 24.28 36.64 11.97
N ASP A 85 24.01 37.94 11.98
CA ASP A 85 24.15 38.81 10.82
C ASP A 85 25.64 39.12 10.62
N PRO A 86 26.27 38.75 9.48
CA PRO A 86 27.48 39.40 9.03
C PRO A 86 27.17 40.36 7.88
N PHE A 87 26.11 41.18 7.99
CA PHE A 87 26.07 42.43 7.22
C PHE A 87 26.84 43.50 8.00
N SER A 88 28.16 43.34 8.06
CA SER A 88 29.06 44.34 8.61
C SER A 88 30.37 44.38 7.84
N ALA A 89 30.66 45.58 7.34
CA ALA A 89 31.95 46.09 6.87
C ALA A 89 32.49 45.59 5.52
N GLY A 90 31.92 46.13 4.44
CA GLY A 90 32.61 46.31 3.15
C GLY A 90 32.67 47.80 2.78
N GLN A 91 33.31 48.64 3.60
CA GLN A 91 33.74 49.97 3.16
C GLN A 91 34.87 49.79 2.12
N GLY A 92 34.80 50.54 1.01
CA GLY A 92 35.88 50.68 0.01
C GLY A 92 37.13 51.39 0.61
N PRO A 93 38.06 51.98 -0.19
CA PRO A 93 37.96 52.40 -1.60
C PRO A 93 39.24 52.18 -2.47
N LEU A 94 39.15 52.36 -3.80
CA LEU A 94 40.21 52.88 -4.71
C LEU A 94 39.60 52.91 -6.14
N ARG A 95 39.29 54.02 -6.82
CA ARG A 95 40.19 55.04 -7.44
C ARG A 95 41.30 54.36 -8.27
N ASP A 96 41.46 54.56 -9.57
CA ASP A 96 41.38 55.79 -10.37
C ASP A 96 41.28 55.51 -11.90
N GLN A 97 40.57 56.41 -12.60
CA GLN A 97 40.87 57.07 -13.91
C GLN A 97 40.96 56.21 -15.19
N ALA A 98 40.09 56.39 -16.19
CA ALA A 98 39.97 57.52 -17.11
C ALA A 98 41.23 57.76 -17.99
N SER A 99 41.13 57.35 -19.26
CA SER A 99 41.57 58.10 -20.46
C SER A 99 40.87 57.52 -21.68
#